data_AF-A0A3M1VB74-F1
#
_entry.id   AF-A0A3M1VB74-F1
#
_cell.length_a   1.000
_cell.length_b   1.000
_cell.length_c   1.000
_cell.angle_alpha   90.00
_cell.angle_beta   90.00
_cell.angle_gamma   90.00
#
_symmetry.space_group_name_H-M   'P 1'
#
loop_
_entity.id
_entity.type
_entity.pdbx_description
1 polymer ?
#
loop_
_entity_poly.entity_id
_entity_poly.type
_entity_poly.pdbx_seq_one_letter_code
_entity_poly.pdbx_strand_id
1 'polypeptide(L)' 'MNRPFAASCEQNREPILVVLREYLDESVRSVLEIGSGTGQHAVYFAPEFP' A
#
# COMPACT_ATOMS: atom_id res chain seq x y z
N MET A 1 -16.75 -11.46 -11.72
CA MET A 1 -16.93 -10.04 -11.34
C MET A 1 -15.60 -9.33 -11.51
N ASN A 2 -15.61 -8.15 -12.13
CA ASN A 2 -14.40 -7.32 -12.23
C ASN A 2 -14.21 -6.58 -10.89
N ARG A 3 -13.01 -6.61 -10.31
CA ARG A 3 -12.73 -5.89 -9.05
C ARG A 3 -12.67 -4.39 -9.32
N PRO A 4 -13.07 -3.53 -8.38
CA PRO A 4 -12.87 -2.09 -8.49
C PRO A 4 -11.39 -1.77 -8.77
N PHE A 5 -11.14 -0.86 -9.71
CA PHE A 5 -9.80 -0.47 -10.13
C PHE A 5 -9.65 1.05 -10.15
N ALA A 6 -8.55 1.54 -9.58
CA ALA A 6 -8.13 2.93 -9.56
C ALA A 6 -6.75 3.05 -10.24
N ALA A 7 -6.70 3.72 -11.39
CA ALA A 7 -5.45 3.95 -12.13
C ALA A 7 -4.46 4.78 -11.33
N SER A 8 -4.96 5.71 -10.51
CA SER A 8 -4.12 6.51 -9.61
C SER A 8 -3.30 5.66 -8.66
N CYS A 9 -3.86 4.55 -8.14
CA CYS A 9 -3.14 3.62 -7.27
C CYS A 9 -1.94 2.97 -7.98
N GLU A 10 -2.02 2.67 -9.28
CA GLU A 10 -0.87 2.15 -10.03
C GLU A 10 0.18 3.22 -10.30
N GLN A 11 -0.25 4.45 -10.59
CA GLN A 11 0.67 5.54 -10.93
C GLN A 11 1.50 6.02 -9.74
N ASN A 12 0.96 5.90 -8.52
CA ASN A 12 1.57 6.46 -7.32
C ASN A 12 2.12 5.43 -6.33
N ARG A 13 1.93 4.12 -6.56
CA ARG A 13 2.35 3.08 -5.61
C ARG A 13 3.87 3.06 -5.37
N GLU A 14 4.70 3.20 -6.40
CA GLU A 14 6.15 3.18 -6.26
C GLU A 14 6.67 4.38 -5.45
N PRO A 15 6.33 5.66 -5.76
CA PRO A 15 6.79 6.78 -4.96
C PRO A 15 6.24 6.76 -3.53
N ILE A 16 5.01 6.26 -3.31
CA ILE A 16 4.47 6.09 -1.95
C ILE A 16 5.25 5.02 -1.18
N LEU A 17 5.56 3.88 -1.80
CA LEU A 17 6.33 2.81 -1.17
C LEU A 17 7.71 3.29 -0.68
N VAL A 18 8.39 4.13 -1.49
CA VAL A 18 9.67 4.73 -1.11
C VAL A 18 9.55 5.49 0.20
N VAL A 19 8.53 6.35 0.33
CA VAL A 19 8.30 7.12 1.56
C VAL A 19 7.91 6.21 2.72
N LEU A 20 7.03 5.23 2.50
CA LEU A 20 6.60 4.30 3.55
C LEU A 20 7.77 3.51 4.17
N ARG A 21 8.78 3.15 3.37
CA ARG A 21 10.00 2.47 3.88
C ARG A 21 10.83 3.32 4.85
N GLU A 22 10.66 4.64 4.86
CA GLU A 22 11.30 5.52 5.84
C GLU A 22 10.62 5.48 7.21
N TYR A 23 9.35 5.05 7.28
CA TYR A 23 8.52 5.06 8.49
C TYR A 23 8.16 3.68 9.02
N LEU A 24 8.12 2.67 8.15
CA LEU A 24 7.74 1.30 8.47
C LEU A 24 9.00 0.43 8.60
N ASP A 25 9.68 0.57 9.73
CA ASP A 25 10.83 -0.28 10.08
C ASP A 25 10.40 -1.62 10.70
N GLU A 26 11.38 -2.49 10.99
CA GLU A 26 11.15 -3.84 11.52
C GLU A 26 10.46 -3.89 12.89
N SER A 27 10.41 -2.76 13.62
CA SER A 27 9.68 -2.66 14.88
C SER A 27 8.17 -2.57 14.68
N VAL A 28 7.73 -2.15 13.48
CA VAL A 28 6.31 -2.03 13.13
C VAL A 28 5.74 -3.41 12.80
N ARG A 29 4.79 -3.87 13.62
CA ARG A 29 4.19 -5.22 13.48
C ARG A 29 2.88 -5.24 12.70
N SER A 30 2.21 -4.11 12.59
CA SER A 30 0.88 -4.03 11.99
C SER A 30 0.62 -2.62 11.49
N VAL A 31 0.03 -2.52 10.30
CA VAL A 31 -0.37 -1.25 9.68
C VAL A 31 -1.87 -1.30 9.40
N LEU A 32 -2.56 -0.19 9.69
CA LEU A 32 -3.97 -0.01 9.36
C LEU A 32 -4.10 1.05 8.26
N GLU A 33 -4.65 0.65 7.12
CA GLU A 33 -5.05 1.59 6.08
C GLU A 33 -6.50 2.05 6.33
N ILE A 34 -6.71 3.36 6.41
CA ILE A 34 -8.03 3.95 6.61
C ILE A 34 -8.55 4.44 5.25
N GLY A 35 -9.74 3.96 4.85
CA GLY A 35 -10.37 4.41 3.61
C GLY A 35 -9.73 3.84 2.34
N SER A 36 -9.31 2.58 2.36
CA SER A 36 -8.56 1.90 1.28
C SER A 36 -9.21 1.87 -0.11
N GLY A 37 -10.49 2.26 -0.24
CA GLY A 37 -11.21 2.26 -1.51
C GLY A 37 -11.20 0.89 -2.18
N THR A 38 -10.39 0.73 -3.23
CA THR A 38 -10.24 -0.52 -3.99
C THR A 38 -9.33 -1.55 -3.31
N GLY A 39 -8.54 -1.15 -2.30
CA GLY A 39 -7.58 -2.01 -1.60
C GLY A 39 -6.31 -2.33 -2.39
N GLN A 40 -6.09 -1.70 -3.55
CA GLN A 40 -4.93 -1.98 -4.40
C GLN A 40 -3.59 -1.65 -3.71
N HIS A 41 -3.55 -0.59 -2.91
CA HIS A 41 -2.36 -0.21 -2.14
C HIS A 41 -2.02 -1.25 -1.09
N ALA A 42 -2.99 -1.70 -0.27
CA ALA A 42 -2.76 -2.80 0.67
C ALA A 42 -2.18 -4.06 0.00
N VAL A 43 -2.72 -4.47 -1.15
CA VAL A 43 -2.24 -5.65 -1.89
C VAL A 43 -0.81 -5.45 -2.41
N TYR A 44 -0.47 -4.24 -2.87
CA TYR A 44 0.86 -3.94 -3.39
C TYR A 44 1.92 -3.74 -2.28
N PHE A 45 1.56 -3.09 -1.17
CA PHE A 45 2.49 -2.78 -0.09
C PHE A 45 2.73 -3.95 0.86
N ALA A 46 1.71 -4.77 1.17
CA ALA A 46 1.85 -5.87 2.12
C ALA A 46 3.07 -6.80 1.88
N PRO A 47 3.38 -7.24 0.65
CA PRO A 47 4.56 -8.10 0.41
C PRO A 47 5.91 -7.37 0.48
N GLU A 48 5.92 -6.04 0.49
CA GLU A 48 7.14 -5.21 0.51
C GLU A 48 7.69 -4.98 1.92
N PHE A 49 6.95 -5.40 2.96
CA PHE A 49 7.31 -5.27 4.36
C PHE A 49 7.28 -6.67 5.04
N PRO A 50 8.19 -6.95 5.99
CA PRO A 50 8.36 -8.26 6.63
C PRO A 50 7.26 -8.63 7.64
#